data_AF-A0A349X1K4-F1
#
_entry.id   AF-A0A349X1K4-F1
#
_cell.length_a   1.000
_cell.length_b   1.000
_cell.length_c   1.000
_cell.angle_alpha   90.00
_cell.angle_beta   90.00
_cell.angle_gamma   90.00
#
_symmetry.space_group_name_H-M   'P 1'
#
loop_
_entity.id
_entity.type
_entity.pdbx_description
1 polymer ?
#
loop_
_entity_poly.entity_id
_entity_poly.type
_entity_poly.pdbx_seq_one_letter_code
_entity_poly.pdbx_strand_id
1 'polypeptide(L)'
;FVHTPAPVTHAVGYAPWSQRSYVLLVEDDCLDVFFFLTNASSEKHNAGADILSQYTALTGRAPVPPLWSTGVILSKAYYKTSEEILEVAHEVRERHMPCDVITFDGRAWQDTQTRFAFEWDAARYPDPKAVIDELKALNFKICVWEYPLVSTQHPWFKEFASKRWLLT
;
A
#
# COMPACT_ATOMS: atom_id res chain seq x y z
N PHE A 1 -5.07 -18.26 14.23
CA PHE A 1 -4.62 -16.85 14.20
C PHE A 1 -4.07 -16.54 15.58
N VAL A 2 -2.78 -16.20 15.67
CA VAL A 2 -2.16 -15.78 16.94
C VAL A 2 -2.38 -14.27 17.01
N HIS A 3 -3.17 -13.83 17.98
CA HIS A 3 -3.65 -12.46 18.06
C HIS A 3 -2.69 -11.64 18.92
N THR A 4 -1.62 -11.18 18.29
CA THR A 4 -0.64 -10.28 18.90
C THR A 4 0.05 -9.45 17.80
N PRO A 5 0.41 -8.19 18.07
CA PRO A 5 1.31 -7.42 17.21
C PRO A 5 2.79 -7.77 17.44
N ALA A 6 3.13 -8.51 18.49
CA ALA A 6 4.50 -8.90 18.82
C ALA A 6 5.04 -9.95 17.84
N PRO A 7 6.37 -10.13 17.76
CA PRO A 7 6.97 -11.19 16.97
C PRO A 7 6.44 -12.57 17.37
N VAL A 8 6.02 -13.35 16.38
CA VAL A 8 5.63 -14.75 16.54
C VAL A 8 6.47 -15.61 15.60
N THR A 9 7.19 -16.58 16.16
CA THR A 9 7.88 -17.59 15.37
C THR A 9 7.00 -18.83 15.23
N HIS A 10 6.64 -19.14 13.99
CA HIS A 10 5.86 -20.31 13.62
C HIS A 10 6.77 -21.45 13.18
N ALA A 11 6.89 -22.49 14.01
CA ALA A 11 7.67 -23.68 13.70
C ALA A 11 6.73 -24.81 13.22
N VAL A 12 6.56 -24.89 11.91
CA VAL A 12 5.77 -25.93 11.24
C VAL A 12 6.69 -27.11 10.93
N GLY A 13 6.73 -28.12 11.78
CA GLY A 13 7.61 -29.29 11.58
C GLY A 13 9.10 -28.92 11.58
N TYR A 14 9.50 -27.91 12.37
CA TYR A 14 10.87 -27.42 12.45
C TYR A 14 11.75 -28.36 13.28
N ALA A 15 12.74 -29.01 12.65
CA ALA A 15 13.51 -30.11 13.25
C ALA A 15 14.16 -29.81 14.61
N PRO A 16 14.79 -28.64 14.80
CA PRO A 16 15.40 -28.30 16.07
C PRO A 16 14.42 -28.23 17.24
N TRP A 17 13.11 -28.07 16.99
CA TRP A 17 12.08 -28.04 18.04
C TRP A 17 11.21 -29.30 18.00
N SER A 18 10.58 -29.60 16.86
CA SER A 18 9.79 -30.80 16.65
C SER A 18 9.51 -31.02 15.16
N GLN A 19 9.76 -32.24 14.67
CA GLN A 19 9.31 -32.69 13.34
C GLN A 19 7.83 -33.12 13.31
N ARG A 20 7.19 -33.27 14.47
CA ARG A 20 5.84 -33.86 14.60
C ARG A 20 4.77 -32.89 15.08
N SER A 21 5.19 -31.72 15.53
CA SER A 21 4.30 -30.73 16.15
C SER A 21 4.40 -29.40 15.42
N TYR A 22 3.32 -28.65 15.49
CA TYR A 22 3.33 -27.23 15.23
C TYR A 22 3.64 -26.51 16.54
N VAL A 23 4.70 -25.71 16.56
CA VAL A 23 5.18 -25.01 17.75
C VAL A 23 5.12 -23.51 17.51
N LEU A 24 4.68 -22.77 18.53
CA LEU A 24 4.63 -21.32 18.54
C LEU A 24 5.58 -20.80 19.61
N LEU A 25 6.45 -19.86 19.23
CA LEU A 25 7.14 -18.98 20.17
C LEU A 25 6.53 -17.58 20.02
N VAL A 26 5.91 -17.10 21.09
CA VAL A 26 5.21 -15.82 21.13
C VAL A 26 5.99 -14.90 22.08
N GLU A 27 6.51 -13.79 21.56
CA GLU A 27 7.26 -12.80 22.33
C GLU A 27 6.32 -11.74 22.94
N ASP A 28 5.30 -12.21 23.65
CA ASP A 28 4.29 -11.37 24.30
C ASP A 28 4.02 -11.87 25.73
N ASP A 29 3.42 -11.04 26.57
CA ASP A 29 3.08 -11.39 27.94
C ASP A 29 1.84 -12.29 28.05
N CYS A 30 1.06 -12.36 26.97
CA CYS A 30 -0.15 -13.16 26.88
C CYS A 30 -0.18 -14.01 25.60
N LEU A 31 -0.80 -15.19 25.71
CA LEU A 31 -1.09 -16.05 24.57
C LEU A 31 -2.58 -15.94 24.24
N ASP A 32 -2.89 -15.26 23.14
CA ASP A 32 -4.24 -15.21 22.57
C ASP A 32 -4.26 -15.89 21.19
N VAL A 33 -5.04 -16.96 21.06
CA VAL A 33 -5.06 -17.82 19.87
C VAL A 33 -6.47 -18.20 19.48
N PHE A 34 -6.83 -17.88 18.25
CA PHE A 34 -8.11 -18.24 17.63
C PHE A 34 -7.93 -19.42 16.67
N PHE A 35 -8.76 -20.46 16.86
CA PHE A 35 -8.88 -21.58 15.94
C PHE A 35 -10.17 -21.45 15.13
N PHE A 36 -10.05 -21.52 13.80
CA PHE A 36 -11.18 -21.53 12.90
C PHE A 36 -11.41 -22.96 12.43
N LEU A 37 -12.56 -23.52 12.77
CA LEU A 37 -12.91 -24.89 12.47
C LEU A 37 -14.03 -24.92 11.42
N THR A 38 -14.02 -25.94 10.57
CA THR A 38 -15.10 -26.19 9.62
C THR A 38 -15.48 -27.66 9.66
N ASN A 39 -16.77 -27.94 9.50
CA ASN A 39 -17.33 -29.27 9.39
C ASN A 39 -17.42 -29.72 7.93
N ALA A 40 -16.78 -29.00 7.00
CA ALA A 40 -16.70 -29.32 5.59
C ALA A 40 -15.98 -30.66 5.38
N SER A 41 -16.72 -31.76 5.48
CA SER A 41 -16.22 -33.13 5.34
C SER A 41 -16.45 -33.72 3.94
N SER A 42 -17.06 -32.95 3.03
CA SER A 42 -17.41 -33.41 1.68
C SER A 42 -16.64 -32.64 0.62
N GLU A 43 -16.20 -33.32 -0.44
CA GLU A 43 -15.51 -32.74 -1.61
C GLU A 43 -16.26 -31.56 -2.29
N LYS A 44 -17.56 -31.40 -2.01
CA LYS A 44 -18.41 -30.32 -2.54
C LYS A 44 -18.42 -29.05 -1.69
N HIS A 45 -17.83 -29.05 -0.49
CA HIS A 45 -17.85 -27.92 0.43
C HIS A 45 -16.44 -27.35 0.58
N ASN A 46 -16.26 -26.06 0.27
CA ASN A 46 -14.95 -25.43 0.31
C ASN A 46 -14.61 -25.00 1.76
N ALA A 47 -13.95 -25.90 2.49
CA ALA A 47 -13.43 -25.68 3.83
C ALA A 47 -12.64 -24.36 3.97
N GLY A 48 -11.87 -23.98 2.94
CA GLY A 48 -11.07 -22.75 2.95
C GLY A 48 -11.94 -21.48 2.94
N ALA A 49 -13.03 -21.48 2.16
CA ALA A 49 -13.95 -20.34 2.10
C ALA A 49 -14.64 -20.09 3.46
N ASP A 50 -15.03 -21.15 4.18
CA ASP A 50 -15.62 -21.02 5.52
C ASP A 50 -14.63 -20.44 6.53
N ILE A 51 -13.39 -20.95 6.52
CA ILE A 51 -12.32 -20.47 7.40
C ILE A 51 -12.05 -18.99 7.14
N LEU A 52 -11.95 -18.57 5.87
CA LEU A 52 -11.78 -17.17 5.51
C LEU A 52 -12.98 -16.30 5.92
N SER A 53 -14.20 -16.82 5.81
CA SER A 53 -15.42 -16.12 6.24
C SER A 53 -15.41 -15.87 7.75
N GLN A 54 -15.04 -16.87 8.55
CA GLN A 54 -14.90 -16.72 10.00
C GLN A 54 -13.75 -15.77 10.38
N TYR A 55 -12.59 -15.91 9.73
CA TYR A 55 -11.42 -15.06 9.98
C TYR A 55 -11.75 -13.59 9.70
N THR A 56 -12.29 -13.28 8.52
CA THR A 56 -12.63 -11.90 8.14
C THR A 56 -13.84 -11.34 8.91
N ALA A 57 -14.72 -12.19 9.44
CA ALA A 57 -15.76 -11.74 10.38
C ALA A 57 -15.15 -11.23 11.70
N LEU A 58 -14.03 -11.81 12.15
CA LEU A 58 -13.31 -11.39 13.35
C LEU A 58 -12.37 -10.20 13.08
N THR A 59 -11.60 -10.25 11.99
CA THR A 59 -10.50 -9.29 11.73
C THR A 59 -10.87 -8.14 10.79
N GLY A 60 -12.09 -8.14 10.26
CA GLY A 60 -12.57 -7.16 9.30
C GLY A 60 -12.67 -7.73 7.88
N ARG A 61 -13.77 -7.39 7.19
CA ARG A 61 -14.01 -7.73 5.80
C ARG A 61 -13.50 -6.62 4.90
N ALA A 62 -12.76 -6.98 3.85
CA ALA A 62 -12.33 -6.02 2.85
C ALA A 62 -13.58 -5.41 2.15
N PRO A 63 -13.68 -4.08 2.03
CA PRO A 63 -14.73 -3.46 1.24
C PRO A 63 -14.54 -3.78 -0.25
N VAL A 64 -15.61 -3.72 -1.03
CA VAL A 64 -15.52 -3.82 -2.49
C VAL A 64 -14.80 -2.55 -3.00
N PRO A 65 -13.65 -2.69 -3.68
CA PRO A 65 -12.95 -1.52 -4.20
C PRO A 65 -13.71 -0.91 -5.38
N PRO A 66 -13.46 0.36 -5.73
CA PRO A 66 -14.09 0.96 -6.89
C PRO A 66 -13.63 0.27 -8.18
N LEU A 67 -14.54 0.12 -9.16
CA LEU A 67 -14.28 -0.66 -10.37
C LEU A 67 -13.02 -0.25 -11.14
N TRP A 68 -12.70 1.05 -11.20
CA TRP A 68 -11.51 1.55 -11.90
C TRP A 68 -10.19 0.99 -11.32
N SER A 69 -10.18 0.55 -10.05
CA SER A 69 -8.96 0.02 -9.43
C SER A 69 -8.63 -1.40 -9.87
N THR A 70 -9.53 -2.07 -10.60
CA THR A 70 -9.25 -3.37 -11.24
C THR A 70 -8.72 -3.20 -12.67
N GLY A 71 -8.57 -1.96 -13.13
CA GLY A 71 -8.00 -1.60 -14.43
C GLY A 71 -6.48 -1.58 -14.45
N VAL A 72 -5.90 -1.16 -15.59
CA VAL A 72 -4.44 -1.05 -15.72
C VAL A 72 -3.93 0.19 -15.00
N ILE A 73 -2.94 -0.02 -14.12
CA ILE A 73 -2.20 1.04 -13.43
C ILE A 73 -0.88 1.26 -14.15
N LEU A 74 -0.73 2.43 -14.77
CA LEU A 74 0.52 2.86 -15.37
C LEU A 74 1.40 3.50 -14.29
N SER A 75 2.57 2.91 -14.09
CA SER A 75 3.58 3.43 -13.19
C SER A 75 4.95 3.37 -13.84
N LYS A 76 5.73 4.41 -13.61
CA LYS A 76 7.13 4.53 -14.01
C LYS A 76 7.87 5.08 -12.81
N ALA A 77 9.04 4.53 -12.53
CA ALA A 77 9.85 4.96 -11.38
C ALA A 77 10.12 6.48 -11.34
N TYR A 78 10.07 7.14 -12.51
CA TYR A 78 10.32 8.57 -12.63
C TYR A 78 9.84 9.15 -13.95
N TYR A 79 8.86 10.06 -13.88
CA TYR A 79 8.62 11.09 -14.89
C TYR A 79 9.40 12.35 -14.47
N LYS A 80 10.25 12.87 -15.34
CA LYS A 80 11.18 13.96 -15.01
C LYS A 80 10.47 15.30 -14.89
N THR A 81 9.46 15.53 -15.72
CA THR A 81 8.76 16.81 -15.82
C THR A 81 7.26 16.60 -16.04
N SER A 82 6.49 17.68 -15.87
CA SER A 82 5.08 17.75 -16.24
C SER A 82 4.80 17.34 -17.69
N GLU A 83 5.67 17.71 -18.62
CA GLU A 83 5.48 17.43 -20.05
C GLU A 83 5.64 15.93 -20.34
N GLU A 84 6.60 15.27 -19.70
CA GLU A 84 6.86 13.85 -19.93
C GLU A 84 5.67 12.98 -19.50
N ILE A 85 5.05 13.28 -18.36
CA ILE A 85 3.88 12.51 -17.89
C ILE A 85 2.65 12.77 -18.77
N LEU A 86 2.46 14.01 -19.24
CA LEU A 86 1.36 14.36 -20.14
C LEU A 86 1.54 13.72 -21.52
N GLU A 87 2.74 13.74 -22.09
CA GLU A 87 3.06 13.08 -23.36
C GLU A 87 2.71 11.58 -23.30
N VAL A 88 3.12 10.91 -22.23
CA VAL A 88 2.80 9.49 -22.01
C VAL A 88 1.29 9.28 -21.85
N ALA A 89 0.59 10.16 -21.12
CA ALA A 89 -0.85 10.08 -20.95
C ALA A 89 -1.61 10.23 -22.28
N HIS A 90 -1.17 11.16 -23.14
CA HIS A 90 -1.70 11.34 -24.50
C HIS A 90 -1.42 10.12 -25.36
N GLU A 91 -0.19 9.62 -25.37
CA GLU A 91 0.20 8.46 -26.18
C GLU A 91 -0.64 7.21 -25.83
N VAL A 92 -0.92 6.99 -24.54
CA VAL A 92 -1.81 5.91 -24.07
C VAL A 92 -3.21 6.05 -24.67
N ARG A 93 -3.73 7.28 -24.77
CA ARG A 93 -5.06 7.56 -25.35
C ARG A 93 -5.06 7.45 -26.87
N GLU A 94 -4.06 8.00 -27.54
CA GLU A 94 -3.88 7.90 -28.99
C GLU A 94 -3.74 6.45 -29.46
N ARG A 95 -3.04 5.61 -28.68
CA ARG A 95 -2.88 4.19 -28.95
C ARG A 95 -4.08 3.33 -28.51
N HIS A 96 -5.14 3.94 -28.00
CA HIS A 96 -6.36 3.26 -27.54
C HIS A 96 -6.05 2.17 -26.49
N MET A 97 -5.04 2.40 -25.64
CA MET A 97 -4.66 1.46 -24.60
C MET A 97 -5.60 1.59 -23.39
N PRO A 98 -6.17 0.48 -22.89
CA PRO A 98 -6.96 0.51 -21.66
C PRO A 98 -6.04 0.85 -20.49
N CYS A 99 -6.27 1.99 -19.84
CA CYS A 99 -5.52 2.41 -18.66
C CYS A 99 -6.34 3.39 -17.81
N ASP A 100 -6.53 3.02 -16.54
CA ASP A 100 -7.41 3.69 -15.60
C ASP A 100 -6.66 4.58 -14.62
N VAL A 101 -5.42 4.22 -14.25
CA VAL A 101 -4.64 4.93 -13.22
C VAL A 101 -3.27 5.30 -13.76
N ILE A 102 -2.83 6.53 -13.50
CA ILE A 102 -1.45 6.98 -13.72
C ILE A 102 -0.83 7.37 -12.37
N THR A 103 0.44 7.01 -12.18
CA THR A 103 1.12 7.11 -10.88
C THR A 103 2.27 8.11 -10.90
N PHE A 104 2.30 9.00 -9.91
CA PHE A 104 3.45 9.84 -9.56
C PHE A 104 4.28 9.15 -8.46
N ASP A 105 5.38 8.52 -8.84
CA ASP A 105 6.33 7.89 -7.89
C ASP A 105 7.14 8.96 -7.12
N GLY A 106 7.82 8.58 -6.02
CA GLY A 106 8.47 9.49 -5.09
C GLY A 106 9.58 10.36 -5.66
N ARG A 107 10.21 9.96 -6.77
CA ARG A 107 11.14 10.83 -7.52
C ARG A 107 10.43 11.75 -8.50
N ALA A 108 9.22 11.40 -8.89
CA ALA A 108 8.50 11.98 -10.00
C ALA A 108 7.75 13.26 -9.62
N TRP A 109 7.57 13.60 -8.34
CA TRP A 109 6.79 14.79 -7.95
C TRP A 109 7.33 15.60 -6.76
N GLN A 110 8.20 15.01 -5.92
CA GLN A 110 8.79 15.69 -4.75
C GLN A 110 10.28 16.00 -4.98
N ASP A 111 10.78 17.08 -4.35
CA ASP A 111 12.22 17.32 -4.23
C ASP A 111 12.85 16.22 -3.38
N THR A 112 13.88 15.60 -3.93
CA THR A 112 14.58 14.45 -3.36
C THR A 112 15.24 14.70 -2.01
N GLN A 113 15.60 15.95 -1.70
CA GLN A 113 16.25 16.33 -0.44
C GLN A 113 15.23 16.57 0.67
N THR A 114 14.03 17.02 0.32
CA THR A 114 12.99 17.50 1.26
C THR A 114 11.69 16.69 1.20
N ARG A 115 11.73 15.49 0.61
CA ARG A 115 10.59 14.56 0.44
C ARG A 115 9.72 14.37 1.67
N PHE A 116 8.49 13.93 1.39
CA PHE A 116 7.42 13.68 2.35
C PHE A 116 6.98 14.96 3.08
N ALA A 117 7.09 16.08 2.38
CA ALA A 117 6.56 17.37 2.79
C ALA A 117 5.24 17.70 2.08
N PHE A 118 4.58 16.75 1.41
CA PHE A 118 3.29 16.97 0.72
C PHE A 118 3.30 18.16 -0.26
N GLU A 119 4.47 18.49 -0.80
CA GLU A 119 4.74 19.64 -1.66
C GLU A 119 5.23 19.17 -3.03
N TRP A 120 4.73 19.82 -4.08
CA TRP A 120 5.21 19.57 -5.44
C TRP A 120 6.56 20.26 -5.66
N ASP A 121 7.48 19.55 -6.30
CA ASP A 121 8.73 20.13 -6.79
C ASP A 121 8.42 21.15 -7.89
N ALA A 122 8.49 22.45 -7.53
CA ALA A 122 8.17 23.55 -8.42
C ALA A 122 9.08 23.63 -9.66
N ALA A 123 10.29 23.02 -9.62
CA ALA A 123 11.16 22.95 -10.79
C ALA A 123 10.66 21.94 -11.83
N ARG A 124 9.78 21.01 -11.43
CA ARG A 124 9.21 19.96 -12.29
C ARG A 124 7.75 20.18 -12.61
N TYR A 125 7.01 20.71 -11.64
CA TYR A 125 5.58 20.99 -11.72
C TYR A 125 5.35 22.44 -11.26
N PRO A 126 5.61 23.42 -12.12
CA PRO A 126 5.33 24.83 -11.80
C PRO A 126 3.83 25.10 -11.62
N ASP A 127 2.97 24.35 -12.34
CA ASP A 127 1.52 24.32 -12.14
C ASP A 127 1.03 22.87 -12.05
N PRO A 128 1.12 22.23 -10.87
CA PRO A 128 0.65 20.87 -10.68
C PRO A 128 -0.86 20.74 -10.94
N LYS A 129 -1.63 21.80 -10.68
CA LYS A 129 -3.07 21.78 -10.86
C LYS A 129 -3.42 21.60 -12.33
N ALA A 130 -2.77 22.32 -13.24
CA ALA A 130 -2.98 22.16 -14.68
C ALA A 130 -2.71 20.72 -15.14
N VAL A 131 -1.58 20.13 -14.72
CA VAL A 131 -1.22 18.74 -15.06
C VAL A 131 -2.27 17.75 -14.56
N ILE A 132 -2.67 17.89 -13.29
CA ILE A 132 -3.68 17.02 -12.67
C ILE A 132 -5.05 17.15 -13.37
N ASP A 133 -5.45 18.37 -13.73
CA ASP A 133 -6.71 18.62 -14.43
C ASP A 133 -6.70 18.01 -15.84
N GLU A 134 -5.59 18.11 -16.57
CA GLU A 134 -5.43 17.51 -17.90
C GLU A 134 -5.45 15.97 -17.85
N LEU A 135 -4.73 15.36 -16.91
CA LEU A 135 -4.77 13.90 -16.69
C LEU A 135 -6.19 13.42 -16.36
N LYS A 136 -6.94 14.18 -15.56
CA LYS A 136 -8.36 13.89 -15.27
C LYS A 136 -9.25 14.05 -16.50
N ALA A 137 -9.00 15.06 -17.35
CA ALA A 137 -9.72 15.25 -18.60
C ALA A 137 -9.49 14.07 -19.57
N LEU A 138 -8.31 13.47 -19.53
CA LEU A 138 -7.99 12.20 -20.19
C LEU A 138 -8.55 10.96 -19.45
N ASN A 139 -9.43 11.14 -18.46
CA ASN A 139 -10.08 10.07 -17.69
C ASN A 139 -9.10 9.16 -16.91
N PHE A 140 -7.93 9.66 -16.51
CA PHE A 140 -7.07 8.95 -15.55
C PHE A 140 -7.52 9.22 -14.10
N LYS A 141 -7.47 8.18 -13.28
CA LYS A 141 -7.33 8.30 -11.82
C LYS A 141 -5.86 8.51 -11.50
N ILE A 142 -5.60 9.24 -10.42
CA ILE A 142 -4.25 9.69 -10.10
C ILE A 142 -3.84 9.05 -8.79
N CYS A 143 -2.72 8.33 -8.82
CA CYS A 143 -2.06 7.77 -7.65
C CYS A 143 -0.80 8.58 -7.37
N VAL A 144 -0.59 8.99 -6.13
CA VAL A 144 0.59 9.74 -5.71
C VAL A 144 1.26 8.95 -4.59
N TRP A 145 2.55 8.71 -4.75
CA TRP A 145 3.34 7.98 -3.77
C TRP A 145 3.64 8.85 -2.55
N GLU A 146 3.51 8.25 -1.36
CA GLU A 146 3.78 8.88 -0.06
C GLU A 146 4.29 7.88 0.97
N TYR A 147 5.02 8.38 1.97
CA TYR A 147 5.33 7.66 3.21
C TYR A 147 5.00 8.51 4.45
N PRO A 148 4.72 7.86 5.60
CA PRO A 148 4.51 8.54 6.88
C PRO A 148 5.84 8.98 7.50
N LEU A 149 6.65 9.73 6.76
CA LEU A 149 7.97 10.23 7.14
C LEU A 149 8.04 11.74 6.85
N VAL A 150 9.11 12.39 7.32
CA VAL A 150 9.47 13.74 6.91
C VAL A 150 11.00 13.84 6.83
N SER A 151 11.55 14.45 5.78
CA SER A 151 12.99 14.62 5.66
C SER A 151 13.55 15.49 6.80
N THR A 152 14.68 15.08 7.38
CA THR A 152 15.42 15.87 8.39
C THR A 152 15.95 17.20 7.86
N GLN A 153 16.00 17.36 6.53
CA GLN A 153 16.42 18.59 5.87
C GLN A 153 15.26 19.57 5.66
N HIS A 154 14.00 19.12 5.78
CA HIS A 154 12.83 19.98 5.64
C HIS A 154 12.56 20.77 6.94
N PRO A 155 12.16 22.05 6.87
CA PRO A 155 11.86 22.85 8.06
C PRO A 155 10.82 22.22 9.00
N TRP A 156 9.86 21.47 8.45
CA TRP A 156 8.84 20.78 9.25
C TRP A 156 9.41 19.72 10.18
N PHE A 157 10.59 19.15 9.91
CA PHE A 157 11.19 18.21 10.85
C PHE A 157 11.36 18.84 12.24
N LYS A 158 11.90 20.07 12.29
CA LYS A 158 12.07 20.81 13.56
C LYS A 158 10.73 21.16 14.19
N GLU A 159 9.76 21.56 13.37
CA GLU A 159 8.42 21.88 13.84
C GLU A 159 7.73 20.66 14.46
N PHE A 160 7.70 19.53 13.74
CA PHE A 160 7.06 18.29 14.17
C PHE A 160 7.76 17.71 15.41
N ALA A 161 9.10 17.81 15.48
CA ALA A 161 9.85 17.43 16.68
C ALA A 161 9.46 18.29 17.89
N SER A 162 9.37 19.62 17.74
CA SER A 162 8.98 20.52 18.84
C SER A 162 7.55 20.26 19.34
N LYS A 163 6.67 19.78 18.45
CA LYS A 163 5.29 19.37 18.76
C LYS A 163 5.16 17.93 19.24
N ARG A 164 6.25 17.16 19.29
CA ARG A 164 6.27 15.72 19.63
C ARG A 164 5.38 14.87 18.72
N TRP A 165 5.34 15.20 17.43
CA TRP A 165 4.63 14.41 16.41
C TRP A 165 5.50 13.31 15.79
N LEU A 166 6.82 13.38 15.99
CA LEU A 166 7.76 12.38 15.53
C LEU A 166 8.00 11.33 16.62
N LEU A 167 8.27 10.10 16.19
CA LEU A 167 8.76 9.04 17.07
C LEU A 167 10.11 9.48 17.68
N THR A 168 10.25 9.28 18.99
CA THR A 168 11.44 9.63 19.78
C THR A 168 12.31 8.42 20.05
#